data_AF-A0A1V5LB40-F1
#
_entry.id   AF-A0A1V5LB40-F1
#
_cell.length_a   1.000
_cell.length_b   1.000
_cell.length_c   1.000
_cell.angle_alpha   90.00
_cell.angle_beta   90.00
_cell.angle_gamma   90.00
#
_symmetry.space_group_name_H-M   'P 1'
#
loop_
_entity.id
_entity.type
_entity.pdbx_description
1 polymer ?
#
loop_
_entity_poly.entity_id
_entity_poly.type
_entity_poly.pdbx_seq_one_letter_code
_entity_poly.pdbx_strand_id
1 'polypeptide(L)'
;MPCHLKAQKVAHTFFDLVAEIPGVQLTDLSAGCCGMAGTFGTKAGSFEFSMLTGRPVFERVQEVKPNLVLSDCSSCRMQIEQGTGVATMHPAELLAHLYGVAPARHTLSWTGNA
;
A
#
# COMPACT_ATOMS: atom_id res chain seq x y z
N MET A 1 -5.82 -2.72 -2.13
CA MET A 1 -6.52 -1.73 -2.96
C MET A 1 -7.39 -0.80 -2.11
N PRO A 2 -7.26 0.54 -2.20
CA PRO A 2 -8.06 1.48 -1.41
C PRO A 2 -9.55 1.53 -1.79
N CYS A 3 -10.41 1.67 -0.78
CA CYS A 3 -11.87 1.60 -0.95
C CYS A 3 -12.46 2.74 -1.79
N HIS A 4 -11.89 3.94 -1.74
CA HIS A 4 -12.39 5.09 -2.52
C HIS A 4 -12.13 4.93 -4.02
N LEU A 5 -10.99 4.34 -4.42
CA LEU A 5 -10.74 4.04 -5.83
C LEU A 5 -11.67 2.94 -6.35
N LYS A 6 -11.96 1.94 -5.48
CA LYS A 6 -12.96 0.91 -5.78
C LYS A 6 -14.33 1.52 -6.03
N ALA A 7 -14.77 2.44 -5.18
CA ALA A 7 -16.03 3.16 -5.35
C ALA A 7 -16.05 4.01 -6.64
N GLN A 8 -14.91 4.60 -7.00
CA GLN A 8 -14.74 5.40 -8.22
C GLN A 8 -14.50 4.55 -9.49
N LYS A 9 -14.43 3.21 -9.37
CA LYS A 9 -14.18 2.28 -10.48
C LYS A 9 -12.83 2.49 -11.21
N VAL A 10 -11.82 2.97 -10.49
CA VAL A 10 -10.45 3.21 -11.00
C VAL A 10 -9.39 2.46 -10.19
N ALA A 11 -9.80 1.35 -9.61
CA ALA A 11 -9.07 0.71 -8.51
C ALA A 11 -7.80 -0.02 -8.94
N HIS A 12 -7.70 -0.40 -10.22
CA HIS A 12 -6.62 -1.20 -10.78
C HIS A 12 -5.60 -0.38 -11.59
N THR A 13 -5.84 0.90 -11.86
CA THR A 13 -5.04 1.68 -12.81
C THR A 13 -3.53 1.66 -12.49
N PHE A 14 -3.16 1.79 -11.20
CA PHE A 14 -1.75 1.70 -10.80
C PHE A 14 -1.23 0.27 -10.73
N PHE A 15 -2.09 -0.70 -10.43
CA PHE A 15 -1.70 -2.11 -10.41
C PHE A 15 -1.28 -2.53 -11.81
N ASP A 16 -2.11 -2.22 -12.81
CA ASP A 16 -1.86 -2.56 -14.21
C ASP A 16 -0.56 -1.89 -14.71
N LEU A 17 -0.35 -0.61 -14.37
CA LEU A 17 0.87 0.10 -14.75
C LEU A 17 2.14 -0.50 -14.12
N VAL A 18 2.09 -0.87 -12.83
CA VAL A 18 3.26 -1.45 -12.16
C VAL A 18 3.50 -2.90 -12.60
N ALA A 19 2.47 -3.61 -13.04
CA ALA A 19 2.58 -4.98 -13.57
C ALA A 19 3.40 -5.05 -14.87
N GLU A 20 3.43 -3.96 -15.65
CA GLU A 20 4.24 -3.85 -16.86
C GLU A 20 5.74 -3.65 -16.60
N ILE A 21 6.15 -3.44 -15.34
CA ILE A 21 7.55 -3.17 -14.99
C ILE A 21 8.33 -4.50 -14.89
N PRO A 22 9.38 -4.71 -15.71
CA PRO A 22 10.17 -5.93 -15.68
C PRO A 22 10.77 -6.20 -14.30
N GLY A 23 10.61 -7.43 -13.82
CA GLY A 23 11.18 -7.90 -12.55
C GLY A 23 10.38 -7.53 -11.30
N VAL A 24 9.24 -6.84 -11.43
CA VAL A 24 8.33 -6.61 -10.30
C VAL A 24 7.37 -7.78 -10.16
N GLN A 25 7.28 -8.36 -8.96
CA GLN A 25 6.24 -9.32 -8.61
C GLN A 25 5.14 -8.62 -7.81
N LEU A 26 3.94 -8.56 -8.37
CA LEU A 26 2.78 -7.98 -7.72
C LEU A 26 1.86 -9.04 -7.15
N THR A 27 1.39 -8.80 -5.93
CA THR A 27 0.30 -9.54 -5.30
C THR A 27 -0.77 -8.55 -4.88
N ASP A 28 -1.98 -8.69 -5.41
CA ASP A 28 -3.11 -7.95 -4.85
C ASP A 28 -3.49 -8.58 -3.49
N LEU A 29 -3.47 -7.75 -2.46
CA LEU A 29 -3.88 -8.17 -1.13
C LEU A 29 -5.38 -8.52 -1.08
N SER A 30 -6.23 -7.79 -1.83
CA SER A 30 -7.68 -8.01 -1.93
C SER A 30 -8.39 -8.31 -0.59
N ALA A 31 -7.88 -7.75 0.52
CA ALA A 31 -8.23 -8.11 1.88
C ALA A 31 -9.24 -7.15 2.57
N GLY A 32 -9.93 -6.32 1.80
CA GLY A 32 -10.95 -5.39 2.32
C GLY A 32 -10.41 -4.03 2.75
N CYS A 33 -11.07 -3.42 3.75
CA CYS A 33 -10.76 -2.06 4.22
C CYS A 33 -9.54 -2.04 5.14
N CYS A 34 -8.69 -1.01 5.06
CA CYS A 34 -7.57 -0.84 5.99
C CYS A 34 -8.01 -0.41 7.40
N GLY A 35 -9.25 0.08 7.57
CA GLY A 35 -9.81 0.53 8.84
C GLY A 35 -9.65 2.02 9.15
N MET A 36 -8.71 2.72 8.50
CA MET A 36 -8.34 4.10 8.87
C MET A 36 -9.46 5.13 8.70
N ALA A 37 -10.18 5.10 7.57
CA ALA A 37 -11.27 6.04 7.26
C ALA A 37 -10.95 7.54 7.57
N GLY A 38 -9.76 8.02 7.18
CA GLY A 38 -9.32 9.39 7.45
C GLY A 38 -8.87 9.58 8.90
N THR A 39 -9.30 10.68 9.56
CA THR A 39 -8.95 10.94 10.97
C THR A 39 -9.77 10.09 11.95
N PHE A 40 -10.79 9.38 11.48
CA PHE A 40 -11.57 8.46 12.33
C PHE A 40 -10.65 7.41 12.97
N GLY A 41 -9.75 6.82 12.20
CA GLY A 41 -8.87 5.76 12.67
C GLY A 41 -7.82 6.20 13.69
N THR A 42 -7.60 7.51 13.85
CA THR A 42 -6.61 8.04 14.81
C THR A 42 -7.23 8.61 16.08
N LYS A 43 -8.57 8.70 16.17
CA LYS A 43 -9.25 9.23 17.37
C LYS A 43 -9.25 8.19 18.48
N ALA A 44 -9.00 8.63 19.72
CA ALA A 44 -8.95 7.75 20.89
C ALA A 44 -10.18 6.83 21.02
N GLY A 45 -11.39 7.35 20.77
CA GLY A 45 -12.63 6.57 20.88
C GLY A 45 -12.89 5.57 19.75
N SER A 46 -12.16 5.62 18.65
CA SER A 46 -12.35 4.75 17.47
C SER A 46 -11.08 4.05 17.00
N PHE A 47 -9.95 4.29 17.67
CA PHE A 47 -8.66 3.70 17.33
C PHE A 47 -8.70 2.17 17.35
N GLU A 48 -9.20 1.57 18.44
CA GLU A 48 -9.28 0.11 18.56
C GLU A 48 -10.18 -0.50 17.47
N PHE A 49 -11.33 0.14 17.21
CA PHE A 49 -12.24 -0.29 16.14
C PHE A 49 -11.61 -0.18 14.74
N SER A 50 -10.82 0.85 14.48
CA SER A 50 -10.04 1.00 13.24
C SER A 50 -9.03 -0.14 13.08
N MET A 51 -8.29 -0.47 14.13
CA MET A 51 -7.32 -1.57 14.12
C MET A 51 -8.01 -2.93 13.91
N LEU A 52 -9.17 -3.16 14.54
CA LEU A 52 -9.98 -4.35 14.34
C LEU A 52 -10.47 -4.47 12.89
N THR A 53 -10.96 -3.37 12.32
CA THR A 53 -11.45 -3.33 10.93
C THR A 53 -10.33 -3.60 9.93
N GLY A 54 -9.11 -3.12 10.20
CA GLY A 54 -7.95 -3.31 9.34
C GLY A 54 -7.30 -4.69 9.42
N ARG A 55 -7.65 -5.50 10.43
CA ARG A 55 -7.00 -6.78 10.73
C ARG A 55 -6.86 -7.73 9.53
N PRO A 56 -7.88 -7.93 8.68
CA PRO A 56 -7.74 -8.82 7.51
C PRO A 56 -6.64 -8.36 6.54
N VAL A 57 -6.48 -7.05 6.35
CA VAL A 57 -5.39 -6.49 5.53
C VAL A 57 -4.04 -6.75 6.19
N PHE A 58 -3.94 -6.57 7.51
CA PHE A 58 -2.69 -6.77 8.23
C PHE A 58 -2.25 -8.24 8.19
N GLU A 59 -3.16 -9.16 8.45
CA GLU A 59 -2.93 -10.60 8.36
C GLU A 59 -2.46 -11.00 6.96
N ARG A 60 -3.13 -10.49 5.92
CA ARG A 60 -2.74 -10.77 4.53
C ARG A 60 -1.32 -10.26 4.21
N VAL A 61 -0.95 -9.08 4.70
CA VAL A 61 0.43 -8.58 4.53
C VAL A 61 1.43 -9.49 5.21
N GLN A 62 1.14 -9.98 6.42
CA GLN A 62 2.03 -10.91 7.14
C GLN A 62 2.13 -12.29 6.48
N GLU A 63 1.08 -12.74 5.80
CA GLU A 63 1.09 -13.98 5.02
C GLU A 63 1.94 -13.86 3.75
N VAL A 64 1.75 -12.78 2.98
CA VAL A 64 2.47 -12.54 1.72
C VAL A 64 3.95 -12.24 1.98
N LYS A 65 4.27 -11.62 3.11
CA LYS A 65 5.61 -11.16 3.49
C LYS A 65 6.28 -10.32 2.39
N PRO A 66 5.61 -9.26 1.89
CA PRO A 66 6.16 -8.46 0.82
C PRO A 66 7.32 -7.59 1.33
N ASN A 67 8.26 -7.27 0.44
CA ASN A 67 9.31 -6.30 0.73
C ASN A 67 8.77 -4.87 0.86
N LEU A 68 7.64 -4.58 0.20
CA LEU A 68 7.02 -3.26 0.14
C LEU A 68 5.52 -3.41 -0.13
N VAL A 69 4.69 -2.57 0.48
CA VAL A 69 3.26 -2.46 0.14
C VAL A 69 2.98 -1.15 -0.61
N LEU A 70 2.30 -1.26 -1.75
CA LEU A 70 1.92 -0.10 -2.56
C LEU A 70 0.47 0.32 -2.28
N SER A 71 0.27 1.63 -2.07
CA SER A 71 -1.07 2.24 -1.98
C SER A 71 -0.96 3.71 -2.33
N ASP A 72 -1.84 4.23 -3.19
CA ASP A 72 -1.92 5.67 -3.48
C ASP A 72 -2.64 6.45 -2.36
N CYS A 73 -3.45 5.78 -1.56
CA CYS A 73 -4.11 6.36 -0.39
C CYS A 73 -3.14 6.48 0.81
N SER A 74 -2.85 7.71 1.23
CA SER A 74 -1.97 8.02 2.37
C SER A 74 -2.47 7.45 3.70
N SER A 75 -3.78 7.51 3.94
CA SER A 75 -4.36 6.96 5.17
C SER A 75 -4.26 5.44 5.22
N CYS A 76 -4.40 4.74 4.09
CA CYS A 76 -4.15 3.30 4.00
C CYS A 76 -2.67 2.98 4.28
N ARG A 77 -1.74 3.75 3.70
CA ARG A 77 -0.30 3.59 3.94
C ARG A 77 0.05 3.68 5.42
N MET A 78 -0.34 4.78 6.08
CA MET A 78 -0.12 4.99 7.52
C MET A 78 -0.70 3.84 8.37
N GLN A 79 -1.91 3.40 8.04
CA GLN A 79 -2.59 2.34 8.80
C GLN A 79 -1.94 0.97 8.62
N ILE A 80 -1.51 0.64 7.40
CA ILE A 80 -0.82 -0.62 7.11
C ILE A 80 0.56 -0.62 7.78
N GLU A 81 1.30 0.48 7.73
CA GLU A 81 2.57 0.62 8.45
C GLU A 81 2.37 0.44 9.95
N GLN A 82 1.36 1.12 10.53
CA GLN A 82 1.03 0.99 11.94
C GLN A 82 0.61 -0.44 12.34
N GLY A 83 -0.15 -1.12 11.49
CA GLY A 83 -0.68 -2.45 11.77
C GLY A 83 0.26 -3.61 11.47
N THR A 84 1.28 -3.41 10.63
CA THR A 84 2.14 -4.50 10.13
C THR A 84 3.63 -4.27 10.31
N GLY A 85 4.07 -3.02 10.46
CA GLY A 85 5.49 -2.64 10.43
C GLY A 85 6.15 -2.74 9.05
N VAL A 86 5.42 -3.17 8.02
CA VAL A 86 5.95 -3.26 6.64
C VAL A 86 5.92 -1.88 6.00
N ALA A 87 7.03 -1.51 5.35
CA ALA A 87 7.15 -0.23 4.66
C ALA A 87 6.12 -0.10 3.53
N THR A 88 5.56 1.11 3.37
CA THR A 88 4.63 1.40 2.29
C THR A 88 5.13 2.53 1.39
N MET A 89 4.64 2.58 0.15
CA MET A 89 5.01 3.61 -0.81
C MET A 89 3.84 3.98 -1.72
N HIS A 90 3.81 5.23 -2.18
CA HIS A 90 2.88 5.63 -3.23
C HIS A 90 3.35 5.08 -4.59
N PRO A 91 2.50 4.50 -5.45
CA PRO A 91 2.93 3.98 -6.76
C PRO A 91 3.70 4.99 -7.63
N ALA A 92 3.29 6.26 -7.64
CA ALA A 92 4.04 7.33 -8.31
C ALA A 92 5.47 7.56 -7.76
N GLU A 93 5.73 7.31 -6.46
CA GLU A 93 7.10 7.39 -5.91
C GLU A 93 7.96 6.22 -6.41
N LEU A 94 7.38 5.03 -6.53
CA LEU A 94 8.06 3.88 -7.14
C LEU A 94 8.43 4.19 -8.59
N LEU A 95 7.50 4.72 -9.39
CA LEU A 95 7.78 5.12 -10.77
C LEU A 95 8.86 6.20 -10.83
N ALA A 96 8.76 7.25 -10.02
CA ALA A 96 9.77 8.30 -9.96
C ALA A 96 11.17 7.74 -9.63
N HIS A 97 11.24 6.73 -8.76
CA HIS A 97 12.50 6.03 -8.47
C HIS A 97 13.02 5.24 -9.67
N LEU A 98 12.18 4.42 -10.28
CA LEU A 98 12.56 3.56 -11.40
C LEU A 98 12.98 4.36 -12.65
N TYR A 99 12.39 5.53 -12.87
CA TYR A 99 12.77 6.45 -13.95
C TYR A 99 13.87 7.44 -13.57
N GLY A 100 14.50 7.31 -12.39
CA GLY A 100 15.63 8.15 -11.99
C GLY A 100 15.28 9.62 -11.68
N VAL A 101 14.00 9.93 -11.46
CA VAL A 101 13.51 11.28 -11.14
C VAL A 101 13.74 11.64 -9.67
N ALA A 102 13.67 10.65 -8.77
CA ALA A 102 13.87 10.85 -7.32
C ALA A 102 14.49 9.61 -6.66
N PRO A 103 15.22 9.76 -5.54
CA PRO A 103 15.68 8.60 -4.77
C PRO A 103 14.49 7.86 -4.13
N ALA A 104 14.63 6.56 -3.94
CA ALA A 104 13.63 5.77 -3.22
C ALA A 104 13.53 6.23 -1.76
N ARG A 105 12.29 6.37 -1.26
CA ARG A 105 12.02 6.69 0.16
C ARG A 105 12.43 5.55 1.09
N HIS A 106 12.51 4.32 0.57
CA HIS A 106 12.94 3.12 1.28
C HIS A 106 14.03 2.40 0.47
N THR A 107 14.94 1.69 1.13
CA THR A 107 15.94 0.87 0.43
C THR A 107 15.22 -0.27 -0.31
N LEU A 108 15.11 -0.15 -1.64
CA LEU A 108 14.58 -1.20 -2.49
C LEU A 108 15.75 -2.01 -3.03
N SER A 109 15.74 -3.33 -2.83
CA SER A 109 16.68 -4.23 -3.52
C SER A 109 16.17 -4.48 -4.94
N TRP A 110 16.14 -3.42 -5.76
CA TRP A 110 15.82 -3.51 -7.18
C TRP A 110 17.12 -3.31 -7.98
N THR A 111 17.46 -4.29 -8.81
CA THR A 111 18.67 -4.31 -9.65
C THR A 111 18.35 -4.27 -11.14
N GLY A 112 17.14 -3.86 -11.52
CA GLY A 112 16.77 -3.73 -12.92
C GLY A 112 17.52 -2.57 -13.56
N ASN A 113 18.03 -2.78 -14.77
CA ASN A 113 18.49 -1.68 -15.59
C ASN A 113 17.25 -0.98 -16.17
N ALA A 114 17.08 0.31 -15.85
CA ALA A 114 16.21 1.20 -16.62
C ALA A 114 16.79 1.42 -18.03
#